data_AF-A0AAP0RXU2-F1
#
_entry.id   AF-A0AAP0RXU2-F1
#
_cell.length_a   1.000
_cell.length_b   1.000
_cell.length_c   1.000
_cell.angle_alpha   90.00
_cell.angle_beta   90.00
_cell.angle_gamma   90.00
#
_symmetry.space_group_name_H-M   'P 1'
#
loop_
_entity.id
_entity.type
_entity.pdbx_description
1 polymer ?
#
loop_
_entity_poly.entity_id
_entity_poly.type
_entity_poly.pdbx_seq_one_letter_code
_entity_poly.pdbx_strand_id
1 'polypeptide(L)'
;MGEVDPAFIQAIEHRPKPTIIEAEGIPVIDLSLINSSDPNVIAGLVAEIGHACKEWGFFQVINHGVPTEVRRRIERAAREFFAQPTEEKRKVRRDEENPLGYFDTELTKNVRDWKEVFDFMVNNPTVIPASHEADDEEVRELINQWPEYPSELR
;
A
#
# COMPACT_ATOMS: atom_id res chain seq x y z
N MET A 1 -18.75 0.08 -26.96
CA MET A 1 -17.62 -0.22 -26.05
C MET A 1 -16.46 0.61 -26.58
N GLY A 2 -15.93 1.56 -25.80
CA GLY A 2 -14.78 2.35 -26.23
C GLY A 2 -13.54 1.47 -26.35
N GLU A 3 -12.63 1.79 -27.26
CA GLU A 3 -11.33 1.13 -27.34
C GLU A 3 -10.52 1.44 -26.07
N VAL A 4 -9.82 0.43 -25.54
CA VAL A 4 -8.90 0.60 -24.41
C VAL A 4 -7.59 1.16 -24.95
N ASP A 5 -7.06 2.21 -24.30
CA ASP A 5 -5.78 2.81 -24.68
C ASP A 5 -4.66 1.73 -24.67
N PRO A 6 -3.95 1.53 -25.80
CA PRO A 6 -2.86 0.55 -25.91
C PRO A 6 -1.78 0.67 -24.83
N ALA A 7 -1.60 1.85 -24.21
CA ALA A 7 -0.66 2.07 -23.12
C ALA A 7 -0.90 1.17 -21.90
N PHE A 8 -2.10 0.63 -21.74
CA PHE A 8 -2.49 -0.25 -20.62
C PHE A 8 -2.56 -1.73 -21.01
N ILE A 9 -2.31 -2.08 -22.28
CA ILE A 9 -2.48 -3.45 -22.78
C ILE A 9 -1.17 -4.22 -22.57
N GLN A 10 -1.18 -5.12 -21.60
CA GLN A 10 -0.07 -6.06 -21.38
C GLN A 10 0.17 -6.98 -22.59
N ALA A 11 1.42 -7.38 -22.80
CA ALA A 11 1.78 -8.44 -23.74
C ALA A 11 1.05 -9.75 -23.40
N ILE A 12 0.74 -10.60 -24.39
CA ILE A 12 -0.13 -11.78 -24.20
C ILE A 12 0.40 -12.71 -23.11
N GLU A 13 1.72 -12.89 -23.06
CA GLU A 13 2.46 -13.69 -22.09
C GLU A 13 2.44 -13.12 -20.65
N HIS A 14 2.00 -11.88 -20.48
CA HIS A 14 1.90 -11.20 -19.18
C HIS A 14 0.46 -10.99 -18.72
N ARG A 15 -0.52 -11.25 -19.58
CA ARG A 15 -1.93 -11.16 -19.20
C ARG A 15 -2.27 -12.24 -18.18
N PRO A 16 -3.14 -11.93 -17.19
CA PRO A 16 -3.62 -12.94 -16.26
C PRO A 16 -4.26 -14.09 -17.03
N LYS A 17 -3.95 -15.32 -16.63
CA LYS A 17 -4.65 -16.49 -17.13
C LYS A 17 -6.09 -16.40 -16.60
N PRO A 18 -7.13 -16.57 -17.42
CA PRO A 18 -8.52 -16.43 -17.00
C PRO A 18 -8.98 -17.52 -16.01
N THR A 19 -8.10 -18.44 -15.62
CA THR A 19 -8.35 -19.40 -14.56
C THR A 19 -8.43 -18.66 -13.22
N ILE A 20 -9.66 -18.44 -12.75
CA ILE A 20 -9.91 -18.00 -11.38
C ILE A 20 -9.61 -19.19 -10.48
N ILE A 21 -8.54 -19.10 -9.70
CA ILE A 21 -8.31 -19.99 -8.57
C ILE A 21 -8.90 -19.26 -7.37
N GLU A 22 -10.02 -19.74 -6.85
CA GLU A 22 -10.46 -19.30 -5.53
C GLU A 22 -9.48 -19.87 -4.51
N ALA A 23 -8.72 -18.98 -3.86
CA ALA A 23 -7.84 -19.36 -2.78
C ALA A 23 -8.68 -19.70 -1.54
N GLU A 24 -9.04 -20.98 -1.40
CA GLU A 24 -9.66 -21.48 -0.19
C GLU A 24 -8.62 -21.59 0.94
N GLY A 25 -8.96 -21.13 2.15
CA GLY A 25 -8.13 -21.37 3.34
C GLY A 25 -7.05 -20.33 3.65
N ILE A 26 -7.11 -19.12 3.07
CA ILE A 26 -6.23 -18.02 3.49
C ILE A 26 -6.31 -17.87 5.02
N PRO A 27 -5.19 -17.92 5.76
CA PRO A 27 -5.20 -17.84 7.21
C PRO A 27 -5.83 -16.54 7.71
N VAL A 28 -6.60 -16.64 8.80
CA VAL A 28 -7.20 -15.50 9.50
C VAL A 28 -6.67 -15.52 10.93
N ILE A 29 -5.84 -14.54 11.26
CA ILE A 29 -5.17 -14.43 12.56
C ILE A 29 -5.99 -13.53 13.48
N ASP A 30 -6.37 -14.05 14.66
CA ASP A 30 -7.03 -13.27 15.71
C ASP A 30 -6.02 -12.60 16.64
N LEU A 31 -5.94 -11.27 16.57
CA LEU A 31 -5.02 -10.47 17.37
C LEU A 31 -5.59 -10.04 18.73
N SER A 32 -6.79 -10.49 19.13
CA SER A 32 -7.37 -10.17 20.44
C SER A 32 -6.48 -10.61 21.61
N LEU A 33 -5.64 -11.62 21.40
CA LEU A 33 -4.75 -12.22 22.39
C LEU A 33 -3.35 -11.58 22.43
N ILE A 34 -3.07 -10.59 21.58
CA ILE A 34 -1.72 -10.00 21.44
C ILE A 34 -1.18 -9.35 22.73
N ASN A 35 -2.10 -8.93 23.62
CA ASN A 35 -1.76 -8.33 24.91
C ASN A 35 -1.95 -9.31 26.09
N SER A 36 -2.05 -10.62 25.82
CA SER A 36 -2.15 -11.64 26.86
C SER A 36 -0.91 -11.60 27.76
N SER A 37 -1.12 -11.70 29.07
CA SER A 37 -0.03 -11.87 30.05
C SER A 37 0.50 -13.30 30.12
N ASP A 38 -0.19 -14.27 29.49
CA ASP A 38 0.25 -15.67 29.43
C ASP A 38 1.25 -15.88 28.27
N PRO A 39 2.52 -16.22 28.55
CA PRO A 39 3.52 -16.45 27.52
C PRO A 39 3.17 -17.60 26.56
N ASN A 40 2.43 -18.61 27.00
CA ASN A 40 2.04 -19.74 26.13
C ASN A 40 1.03 -19.30 25.08
N VAL A 41 0.11 -18.40 25.45
CA VAL A 41 -0.86 -17.81 24.51
C VAL A 41 -0.15 -16.98 23.45
N ILE A 42 0.79 -16.13 23.87
CA ILE A 42 1.60 -15.33 22.94
C ILE A 42 2.45 -16.22 22.03
N ALA A 43 3.09 -17.27 22.59
CA ALA A 43 3.86 -18.21 21.80
C ALA A 43 3.02 -18.94 20.75
N GLY A 44 1.78 -19.31 21.09
CA GLY A 44 0.81 -19.88 20.15
C GLY A 44 0.47 -18.94 19.00
N LEU A 45 0.15 -17.67 19.30
CA LEU A 45 -0.15 -16.66 18.28
C LEU A 45 1.06 -16.39 17.36
N VAL A 46 2.27 -16.31 17.93
CA VAL A 46 3.50 -16.14 17.15
C VAL A 46 3.74 -17.34 16.23
N ALA A 47 3.51 -18.56 16.71
CA ALA A 47 3.63 -19.77 15.89
C ALA A 47 2.61 -19.80 14.74
N GLU A 48 1.38 -19.36 14.99
CA GLU A 48 0.33 -19.25 13.97
C GLU A 48 0.70 -18.24 12.87
N ILE A 49 1.15 -17.04 13.26
CA ILE A 49 1.65 -16.02 12.33
C ILE A 49 2.84 -16.57 11.53
N GLY A 50 3.79 -17.21 12.21
CA GLY A 50 4.97 -17.80 11.57
C GLY A 50 4.59 -18.88 10.54
N HIS A 51 3.60 -19.71 10.86
CA HIS A 51 3.08 -20.71 9.94
C HIS A 51 2.39 -20.08 8.71
N ALA A 52 1.55 -19.06 8.91
CA ALA A 52 0.92 -18.34 7.82
C ALA A 52 1.95 -17.65 6.91
N CYS A 53 2.96 -16.99 7.48
CA CYS A 53 4.07 -16.40 6.70
C CYS A 53 4.83 -17.44 5.88
N LYS A 54 5.11 -18.62 6.46
CA LYS A 54 5.90 -19.67 5.83
C LYS A 54 5.15 -20.38 4.70
N GLU A 55 3.91 -20.78 4.95
CA GLU A 55 3.15 -21.61 4.01
C GLU A 55 2.37 -20.79 2.98
N TRP A 56 1.92 -19.57 3.35
CA TRP A 56 1.11 -18.72 2.49
C TRP A 56 1.81 -17.46 2.02
N GLY A 57 2.66 -16.85 2.86
CA GLY A 57 3.22 -15.52 2.61
C GLY A 57 2.17 -14.40 2.70
N PHE A 58 0.94 -14.72 3.10
CA PHE A 58 -0.19 -13.79 3.21
C PHE A 58 -1.20 -14.31 4.26
N PHE A 59 -1.83 -13.40 4.99
CA PHE A 59 -2.92 -13.70 5.93
C PHE A 59 -3.79 -12.47 6.18
N GLN A 60 -5.00 -12.70 6.68
CA GLN A 60 -5.89 -11.64 7.16
C GLN A 60 -5.74 -11.51 8.67
N VAL A 61 -6.03 -10.32 9.22
CA VAL A 61 -6.07 -10.08 10.67
C VAL A 61 -7.46 -9.62 11.10
N ILE A 62 -7.92 -10.14 12.23
CA ILE A 62 -9.14 -9.70 12.90
C ILE A 62 -8.82 -9.29 14.34
N ASN A 63 -9.73 -8.54 14.97
CA ASN A 63 -9.56 -8.04 16.34
C ASN A 63 -8.22 -7.32 16.59
N HIS A 64 -7.69 -6.65 15.55
CA HIS A 64 -6.40 -5.95 15.54
C HIS A 64 -6.38 -4.65 16.37
N GLY A 65 -7.43 -4.35 17.14
CA GLY A 65 -7.50 -3.19 18.05
C GLY A 65 -7.67 -1.82 17.38
N VAL A 66 -7.42 -1.69 16.07
CA VAL A 66 -7.65 -0.43 15.33
C VAL A 66 -9.16 -0.09 15.31
N PRO A 67 -9.58 1.09 15.84
CA PRO A 67 -10.98 1.46 15.85
C PRO A 67 -11.57 1.58 14.44
N THR A 68 -12.79 1.07 14.25
CA THR A 68 -13.48 1.10 12.95
C THR A 68 -13.63 2.52 12.38
N GLU A 69 -13.76 3.53 13.25
CA GLU A 69 -13.87 4.92 12.82
C GLU A 69 -12.60 5.44 12.13
N VAL A 70 -11.41 5.02 12.60
CA VAL A 70 -10.13 5.38 11.95
C VAL A 70 -10.11 4.84 10.52
N ARG A 71 -10.49 3.58 10.33
CA ARG A 71 -10.59 2.95 9.00
C ARG A 71 -11.59 3.70 8.09
N ARG A 72 -12.78 4.02 8.60
CA ARG A 72 -13.81 4.74 7.83
C ARG A 72 -13.34 6.13 7.40
N ARG A 73 -12.62 6.83 8.28
CA ARG A 73 -12.07 8.16 7.99
C ARG A 73 -11.06 8.13 6.86
N ILE A 74 -10.08 7.21 6.89
CA ILE A 74 -9.09 7.11 5.82
C ILE A 74 -9.71 6.64 4.50
N GLU A 75 -10.64 5.69 4.53
CA GLU A 75 -11.38 5.26 3.33
C GLU A 75 -12.18 6.42 2.70
N ARG A 76 -12.81 7.26 3.53
CA ARG A 76 -13.55 8.43 3.06
C ARG A 76 -12.61 9.47 2.45
N ALA A 77 -11.55 9.86 3.15
CA ALA A 77 -10.59 10.85 2.67
C ALA A 77 -9.92 10.39 1.35
N ALA A 78 -9.54 9.11 1.25
CA ALA A 78 -9.01 8.56 0.01
C ALA A 78 -10.02 8.65 -1.14
N ARG A 79 -11.29 8.27 -0.92
CA ARG A 79 -12.34 8.37 -1.95
C ARG A 79 -12.57 9.82 -2.40
N GLU A 80 -12.64 10.75 -1.47
CA GLU A 80 -12.79 12.18 -1.74
C GLU A 80 -11.61 12.71 -2.56
N PHE A 81 -10.38 12.33 -2.20
CA PHE A 81 -9.18 12.71 -2.94
C PHE A 81 -9.20 12.19 -4.39
N PHE A 82 -9.41 10.90 -4.60
CA PHE A 82 -9.36 10.28 -5.94
C PHE A 82 -10.55 10.66 -6.83
N ALA A 83 -11.65 11.14 -6.26
CA ALA A 83 -12.80 11.68 -6.98
C ALA A 83 -12.56 13.08 -7.59
N GLN A 84 -11.48 13.76 -7.18
CA GLN A 84 -11.14 15.07 -7.73
C GLN A 84 -10.67 14.98 -9.19
N PRO A 85 -10.76 16.10 -9.95
CA PRO A 85 -10.15 16.20 -11.26
C PRO A 85 -8.65 15.87 -11.23
N THR A 86 -8.14 15.27 -12.30
CA THR A 86 -6.72 14.90 -12.42
C THR A 86 -5.78 16.08 -12.17
N GLU A 87 -6.14 17.29 -12.62
CA GLU A 87 -5.31 18.50 -12.40
C GLU A 87 -5.16 18.86 -10.91
N GLU A 88 -6.19 18.62 -10.10
CA GLU A 88 -6.12 18.85 -8.64
C GLU A 88 -5.24 17.79 -7.98
N LYS A 89 -5.40 16.52 -8.34
CA LYS A 89 -4.55 15.43 -7.83
C LYS A 89 -3.08 15.62 -8.21
N ARG A 90 -2.80 16.15 -9.40
CA ARG A 90 -1.44 16.41 -9.91
C ARG A 90 -0.70 17.56 -9.21
N LYS A 91 -1.37 18.39 -8.41
CA LYS A 91 -0.70 19.43 -7.61
C LYS A 91 0.25 18.85 -6.56
N VAL A 92 0.02 17.61 -6.16
CA VAL A 92 0.83 16.86 -5.20
C VAL A 92 1.47 15.64 -5.85
N ARG A 93 1.84 15.76 -7.13
CA ARG A 93 2.42 14.66 -7.89
C ARG A 93 3.87 14.44 -7.46
N ARG A 94 4.24 13.19 -7.20
CA ARG A 94 5.63 12.79 -6.96
C ARG A 94 6.53 13.07 -8.17
N ASP A 95 7.82 13.19 -7.93
CA ASP A 95 8.85 13.43 -8.95
C ASP A 95 10.08 12.53 -8.75
N GLU A 96 11.16 12.81 -9.49
CA GLU A 96 12.40 12.02 -9.45
C GLU A 96 13.17 12.20 -8.13
N GLU A 97 12.98 13.33 -7.45
CA GLU A 97 13.67 13.66 -6.19
C GLU A 97 12.85 13.19 -4.99
N ASN A 98 11.54 13.41 -5.02
CA ASN A 98 10.60 13.05 -3.96
C ASN A 98 9.55 12.04 -4.47
N PRO A 99 9.65 10.76 -4.08
CA PRO A 99 8.76 9.71 -4.54
C PRO A 99 7.40 9.69 -3.80
N LEU A 100 7.13 10.66 -2.91
CA LEU A 100 5.88 10.74 -2.15
C LEU A 100 4.88 11.66 -2.85
N GLY A 101 3.60 11.33 -2.76
CA GLY A 101 2.50 12.04 -3.40
C GLY A 101 1.75 11.20 -4.43
N TYR A 102 0.95 11.87 -5.25
CA TYR A 102 0.10 11.27 -6.28
C TYR A 102 0.90 10.78 -7.49
N PHE A 103 0.46 9.68 -8.10
CA PHE A 103 0.98 9.23 -9.40
C PHE A 103 -0.03 8.37 -10.16
N ASP A 104 -0.05 8.49 -11.48
CA ASP A 104 -0.98 7.80 -12.40
C ASP A 104 -0.27 7.14 -13.59
N THR A 105 1.06 7.04 -13.53
CA THR A 105 1.88 6.54 -14.63
C THR A 105 2.83 5.42 -14.21
N GLU A 106 2.49 4.65 -13.16
CA GLU A 106 3.29 3.47 -12.76
C GLU A 106 3.33 2.44 -13.88
N LEU A 107 4.47 1.75 -13.99
CA LEU A 107 4.70 0.76 -15.02
C LEU A 107 4.93 -0.62 -14.38
N THR A 108 4.15 -1.61 -14.78
CA THR A 108 4.46 -3.02 -14.54
C THR A 108 4.88 -3.64 -15.85
N LYS A 109 6.13 -4.15 -15.92
CA LYS A 109 6.72 -4.72 -17.14
C LYS A 109 6.68 -3.74 -18.33
N ASN A 110 7.02 -2.48 -18.07
CA ASN A 110 7.02 -1.37 -19.06
C ASN A 110 5.64 -1.03 -19.67
N VAL A 111 4.55 -1.50 -19.07
CA VAL A 111 3.18 -1.17 -19.47
C VAL A 111 2.52 -0.39 -18.34
N ARG A 112 1.74 0.64 -18.68
CA ARG A 112 1.09 1.48 -17.67
C ARG A 112 0.07 0.67 -16.89
N ASP A 113 0.15 0.74 -15.57
CA ASP A 113 -0.84 0.13 -14.69
C ASP A 113 -2.17 0.85 -14.83
N TRP A 114 -3.27 0.09 -14.85
CA TRP A 114 -4.63 0.65 -14.77
C TRP A 114 -4.96 1.03 -13.33
N LYS A 115 -4.21 1.99 -12.77
CA LYS A 115 -4.37 2.45 -11.39
C LYS A 115 -3.83 3.88 -11.22
N GLU A 116 -4.27 4.51 -10.14
CA GLU A 116 -3.67 5.71 -9.57
C GLU A 116 -3.21 5.36 -8.15
N VAL A 117 -2.20 6.07 -7.65
CA VAL A 117 -1.61 5.86 -6.31
C VAL A 117 -1.36 7.20 -5.62
N PHE A 118 -1.32 7.17 -4.28
CA PHE A 118 -0.86 8.25 -3.44
C PHE A 118 0.04 7.66 -2.34
N ASP A 119 1.32 8.01 -2.37
CA ASP A 119 2.32 7.45 -1.46
C ASP A 119 2.69 8.46 -0.36
N PHE A 120 2.79 8.01 0.89
CA PHE A 120 3.19 8.85 2.01
C PHE A 120 3.90 8.02 3.09
N MET A 121 4.67 8.71 3.93
CA MET A 121 5.37 8.12 5.06
C MET A 121 4.73 8.57 6.38
N VAL A 122 4.88 7.75 7.43
CA VAL A 122 4.37 8.07 8.77
C VAL A 122 5.11 9.26 9.38
N ASN A 123 6.44 9.30 9.20
CA ASN A 123 7.27 10.42 9.64
C ASN A 123 7.38 11.46 8.52
N ASN A 124 7.44 12.75 8.89
CA ASN A 124 7.59 13.83 7.92
C ASN A 124 8.44 14.97 8.52
N PRO A 125 9.68 15.19 8.04
CA PRO A 125 10.35 14.43 6.98
C PRO A 125 10.69 13.00 7.40
N THR A 126 10.84 12.10 6.42
CA THR A 126 11.46 10.78 6.62
C THR A 126 12.89 10.82 6.08
N VAL A 127 13.87 10.46 6.90
CA VAL A 127 15.27 10.32 6.48
C VAL A 127 15.53 8.87 6.07
N ILE A 128 16.03 8.67 4.85
CA ILE A 128 16.43 7.34 4.34
C ILE A 128 17.84 7.39 3.75
N PRO A 129 18.55 6.25 3.66
CA PRO A 129 19.81 6.17 2.91
C PRO A 129 19.63 6.66 1.47
N ALA A 130 20.61 7.41 0.96
CA ALA A 130 20.58 7.95 -0.39
C ALA A 130 20.82 6.87 -1.44
N SER A 131 21.52 5.79 -1.10
CA SER A 131 21.66 4.62 -1.96
C SER A 131 21.56 3.31 -1.19
N HIS A 132 21.64 2.20 -1.92
CA HIS A 132 21.69 0.86 -1.35
C HIS A 132 23.12 0.36 -1.14
N GLU A 133 24.12 1.17 -1.50
CA GLU A 133 25.54 0.85 -1.34
C GLU A 133 25.93 0.94 0.14
N ALA A 134 26.67 -0.05 0.62
CA ALA A 134 26.93 -0.21 2.06
C ALA A 134 27.90 0.83 2.64
N ASP A 135 28.73 1.44 1.78
CA ASP A 135 29.72 2.47 2.13
C ASP A 135 29.24 3.90 1.87
N ASP A 136 28.04 4.06 1.34
CA ASP A 136 27.41 5.36 1.14
C ASP A 136 26.66 5.80 2.40
N GLU A 137 27.21 6.82 3.06
CA GLU A 137 26.62 7.42 4.27
C GLU A 137 25.68 8.60 3.94
N GLU A 138 25.50 8.93 2.66
CA GLU A 138 24.59 10.00 2.26
C GLU A 138 23.14 9.61 2.61
N VAL A 139 22.37 10.62 3.03
CA VAL A 139 20.96 10.47 3.36
C VAL A 139 20.13 11.44 2.54
N ARG A 140 18.90 11.05 2.26
CA ARG A 140 17.90 11.91 1.63
C ARG A 140 16.71 12.10 2.56
N GLU A 141 16.12 13.27 2.49
CA GLU A 141 14.88 13.60 3.18
C GLU A 141 13.70 13.49 2.22
N LEU A 142 12.71 12.69 2.60
CA LEU A 142 11.44 12.59 1.89
C LEU A 142 10.38 13.41 2.62
N ILE A 143 9.61 14.19 1.88
CA ILE A 143 8.59 15.10 2.44
C ILE A 143 7.23 14.71 1.89
N ASN A 144 6.25 14.44 2.76
CA ASN A 144 4.89 14.15 2.32
C ASN A 144 4.27 15.37 1.62
N GLN A 145 3.79 15.16 0.39
CA GLN A 145 3.07 16.17 -0.39
C GLN A 145 1.56 16.06 -0.14
N TRP A 146 1.07 16.75 0.89
CA TRP A 146 -0.34 16.71 1.26
C TRP A 146 -1.21 17.63 0.37
N PRO A 147 -2.37 17.17 -0.11
CA PRO A 147 -3.28 18.03 -0.87
C PRO A 147 -3.99 19.03 0.04
N GLU A 148 -4.46 20.14 -0.54
CA GLU A 148 -5.31 21.10 0.18
C GLU A 148 -6.69 20.50 0.53
N TYR A 149 -7.19 19.59 -0.30
CA TYR A 149 -8.44 18.88 -0.10
C TYR A 149 -8.32 17.40 -0.50
N PRO A 150 -8.90 16.46 0.26
CA PRO A 150 -9.52 16.65 1.58
C PRO A 150 -8.45 16.84 2.65
N SER A 151 -8.71 17.72 3.63
CA SER A 151 -7.77 18.02 4.72
C SER A 151 -7.48 16.81 5.61
N GLU A 152 -8.41 15.86 5.62
CA GLU A 152 -8.39 14.62 6.39
C GLU A 152 -7.48 13.54 5.81
N LEU A 153 -6.87 13.78 4.64
CA LEU A 153 -5.87 12.85 4.09
C LEU A 153 -4.53 12.93 4.86
N ARG A 154 -4.29 14.02 5.59
CA ARG A 154 -3.11 14.26 6.43
C ARG A 154 -3.23 13.61 7.82
#